data_AF-A0A7Y4JTP9-F1
#
_entry.id   AF-A0A7Y4JTP9-F1
#
_cell.length_a   1.000
_cell.length_b   1.000
_cell.length_c   1.000
_cell.angle_alpha   90.00
_cell.angle_beta   90.00
_cell.angle_gamma   90.00
#
_symmetry.space_group_name_H-M   'P 1'
#
loop_
_entity.id
_entity.type
_entity.pdbx_description
1 polymer ?
#
loop_
_entity_poly.entity_id
_entity_poly.type
_entity_poly.pdbx_seq_one_letter_code
_entity_poly.pdbx_strand_id
1 'polypeptide(L)'
;MKKTGMMWGLCVAMGLSTIGFAGERFSASVFINTTTRAFSGNLGTARNGSDFVSYLWCASTGSGVGWCNAKDASGVTASCVTTDAGMLETIRSLNSDSNLQVLYDSTGLCTYIYVATGSHFETKGP
;
A
#
# COMPACT_ATOMS: atom_id res chain seq x y z
N MET A 1 -11.86 56.65 -49.02
CA MET A 1 -12.91 55.65 -49.29
C MET A 1 -12.64 54.43 -48.42
N LYS A 2 -13.60 54.07 -47.56
CA LYS A 2 -13.59 52.92 -46.63
C LYS A 2 -13.49 51.59 -47.38
N LYS A 3 -12.70 50.63 -46.87
CA LYS A 3 -12.99 49.19 -46.97
C LYS A 3 -12.60 48.48 -45.67
N THR A 4 -13.60 48.28 -44.84
CA THR A 4 -13.68 47.40 -43.67
C THR A 4 -13.75 45.94 -44.10
N GLY A 5 -13.10 45.04 -43.35
CA GLY A 5 -13.25 43.58 -43.44
C GLY A 5 -12.01 42.89 -42.86
N MET A 6 -12.06 41.83 -42.07
CA MET A 6 -13.14 40.94 -41.67
C MET A 6 -12.65 40.21 -40.40
N MET A 7 -13.37 40.33 -39.29
CA MET A 7 -13.07 39.72 -38.00
C MET A 7 -13.69 38.32 -37.99
N TRP A 8 -12.88 37.26 -38.10
CA TRP A 8 -13.35 35.86 -38.01
C TRP A 8 -13.08 35.29 -36.62
N GLY A 9 -14.14 35.39 -35.79
CA GLY A 9 -14.58 34.43 -34.78
C GLY A 9 -13.54 33.63 -34.01
N LEU A 10 -13.07 34.19 -32.90
CA LEU A 10 -12.56 33.42 -31.77
C LEU A 10 -13.76 32.69 -31.11
N CYS A 11 -14.06 31.46 -31.55
CA CYS A 11 -15.07 30.63 -30.90
C CYS A 11 -14.59 30.23 -29.50
N VAL A 12 -15.13 30.94 -28.51
CA VAL A 12 -15.09 30.60 -27.10
C VAL A 12 -15.78 29.24 -26.90
N ALA A 13 -14.99 28.16 -26.86
CA ALA A 13 -15.41 26.87 -26.32
C ALA A 13 -14.91 26.77 -24.88
N MET A 14 -15.50 27.57 -23.99
CA MET A 14 -15.35 27.44 -22.54
C MET A 14 -16.63 26.82 -21.98
N GLY A 15 -16.51 25.69 -21.29
CA GLY A 15 -17.62 24.93 -20.72
C GLY A 15 -17.90 23.70 -21.58
N LEU A 16 -17.52 22.50 -21.19
CA LEU A 16 -17.80 21.87 -19.91
C LEU A 16 -16.56 21.09 -19.45
N SER A 17 -15.81 21.59 -18.47
CA SER A 17 -14.89 20.75 -17.71
C SER A 17 -15.75 19.79 -16.87
N THR A 18 -15.85 18.55 -17.32
CA THR A 18 -16.44 17.48 -16.51
C THR A 18 -15.62 17.37 -15.23
N ILE A 19 -16.31 17.28 -14.09
CA ILE A 19 -15.66 17.00 -12.82
C ILE A 19 -15.12 15.58 -12.94
N GLY A 20 -13.81 15.44 -13.13
CA GLY A 20 -13.16 14.14 -13.10
C GLY A 20 -13.16 13.65 -11.65
N PHE A 21 -14.00 12.66 -11.33
CA PHE A 21 -13.86 11.91 -10.09
C PHE A 21 -12.68 10.97 -10.24
N ALA A 22 -11.48 11.44 -9.87
CA ALA A 22 -10.36 10.54 -9.67
C ALA A 22 -10.67 9.64 -8.46
N GLY A 23 -10.54 8.33 -8.63
CA GLY A 23 -10.67 7.40 -7.51
C GLY A 23 -9.65 7.71 -6.41
N GLU A 24 -9.99 7.40 -5.16
CA GLU A 24 -9.08 7.56 -4.04
C GLU A 24 -7.85 6.67 -4.23
N ARG A 25 -6.66 7.22 -3.97
CA ARG A 25 -5.40 6.47 -3.91
C ARG A 25 -4.79 6.63 -2.53
N PHE A 26 -4.60 5.51 -1.86
CA PHE A 26 -3.96 5.39 -0.56
C PHE A 26 -2.61 4.70 -0.73
N SER A 27 -1.56 5.46 -0.45
CA SER A 27 -0.17 5.00 -0.42
C SER A 27 0.33 5.06 1.01
N ALA A 28 0.81 3.93 1.53
CA ALA A 28 1.35 3.83 2.89
C ALA A 28 2.72 3.16 2.87
N SER A 29 3.74 3.93 3.23
CA SER A 29 5.10 3.41 3.43
C SER A 29 5.15 2.39 4.57
N VAL A 30 6.21 1.59 4.60
CA VAL A 30 6.44 0.66 5.71
C VAL A 30 6.69 1.47 6.98
N PHE A 31 5.84 1.24 7.98
CA PHE A 31 5.92 1.88 9.28
C PHE A 31 6.06 0.81 10.38
N ILE A 32 6.96 1.04 11.31
CA ILE A 32 7.22 0.15 12.45
C ILE A 32 7.13 0.97 13.74
N ASN A 33 6.32 0.50 14.67
CA ASN A 33 6.23 1.03 16.02
C ASN A 33 6.61 -0.06 17.01
N THR A 34 7.83 0.03 17.54
CA THR A 34 8.37 -0.94 18.50
C THR A 34 7.74 -0.83 19.89
N THR A 35 7.21 0.34 20.24
CA THR A 35 6.50 0.58 21.52
C THR A 35 5.15 -0.13 21.53
N THR A 36 4.36 0.02 20.47
CA THR A 36 3.06 -0.67 20.33
C THR A 36 3.19 -2.06 19.73
N ARG A 37 4.41 -2.48 19.33
CA ARG A 37 4.71 -3.76 18.70
C ARG A 37 3.84 -4.02 17.48
N ALA A 38 3.85 -3.05 16.57
CA ALA A 38 3.08 -3.09 15.35
C ALA A 38 3.93 -2.72 14.14
N PHE A 39 3.64 -3.31 13.00
CA PHE A 39 4.16 -2.87 11.72
C PHE A 39 3.09 -2.96 10.63
N SER A 40 3.15 -2.04 9.68
CA SER A 40 2.13 -1.92 8.63
C SER A 40 2.67 -1.27 7.37
N GLY A 41 1.97 -1.46 6.26
CA GLY A 41 2.23 -0.75 5.01
C GLY A 41 1.50 -1.38 3.83
N ASN A 42 1.59 -0.71 2.68
CA ASN A 42 1.15 -1.30 1.41
C ASN A 42 2.32 -2.01 0.74
N LEU A 43 2.10 -3.23 0.27
CA LEU A 43 3.13 -4.01 -0.43
C LEU A 43 3.56 -3.32 -1.74
N GLY A 44 2.60 -2.75 -2.48
CA GLY A 44 2.87 -1.99 -3.69
C GLY A 44 3.71 -0.74 -3.42
N THR A 45 3.34 0.07 -2.42
CA THR A 45 4.11 1.25 -2.02
C THR A 45 5.53 0.88 -1.60
N ALA A 46 5.70 -0.15 -0.76
CA ALA A 46 7.03 -0.62 -0.33
C ALA A 46 7.89 -1.03 -1.53
N ARG A 47 7.30 -1.64 -2.56
CA ARG A 47 8.02 -2.06 -3.77
C ARG A 47 8.30 -0.92 -4.75
N ASN A 48 7.46 0.11 -4.77
CA ASN A 48 7.58 1.30 -5.62
C ASN A 48 8.47 2.39 -5.00
N GLY A 49 8.78 2.27 -3.71
CA GLY A 49 9.57 3.25 -2.97
C GLY A 49 10.94 3.52 -3.60
N SER A 50 11.41 4.75 -3.46
CA SER A 50 12.75 5.16 -3.90
C SER A 50 13.85 4.71 -2.94
N ASP A 51 13.49 4.27 -1.73
CA ASP A 51 14.45 3.75 -0.77
C ASP A 51 14.74 2.27 -1.05
N PHE A 52 16.01 1.90 -1.07
CA PHE A 52 16.44 0.53 -1.34
C PHE A 52 16.43 -0.38 -0.10
N VAL A 53 15.74 0.04 0.97
CA VAL A 53 15.87 -0.54 2.31
C VAL A 53 14.56 -1.12 2.79
N SER A 54 13.44 -0.44 2.56
CA SER A 54 12.15 -0.82 3.11
C SER A 54 11.63 -2.08 2.45
N TYR A 55 11.07 -2.96 3.27
CA TYR A 55 10.34 -4.12 2.79
C TYR A 55 9.26 -4.52 3.78
N LEU A 56 8.25 -5.22 3.27
CA LEU A 56 7.17 -5.78 4.07
C LEU A 56 6.66 -7.05 3.39
N TRP A 57 6.63 -8.16 4.12
CA TRP A 57 6.17 -9.44 3.58
C TRP A 57 5.77 -10.42 4.69
N CYS A 58 4.96 -11.40 4.32
CA CYS A 58 4.68 -12.58 5.14
C CYS A 58 4.87 -13.83 4.29
N ALA A 59 5.11 -14.96 4.94
CA ALA A 59 5.13 -16.27 4.33
C ALA A 59 4.54 -17.31 5.27
N SER A 60 4.13 -18.44 4.71
CA SER A 60 3.75 -19.62 5.47
C SER A 60 4.30 -20.88 4.81
N THR A 61 4.54 -21.92 5.61
CA THR A 61 4.88 -23.26 5.13
C THR A 61 3.66 -24.17 5.14
N GLY A 62 3.75 -25.28 4.38
CA GLY A 62 2.80 -26.38 4.48
C GLY A 62 2.82 -27.11 5.83
N SER A 63 3.85 -26.89 6.66
CA SER A 63 3.95 -27.46 8.01
C SER A 63 3.18 -26.70 9.09
N GLY A 64 2.41 -25.67 8.72
CA GLY A 64 1.59 -24.91 9.66
C GLY A 64 2.34 -23.83 10.44
N VAL A 65 3.42 -23.28 9.87
CA VAL A 65 4.16 -22.15 10.45
C VAL A 65 4.08 -20.97 9.51
N GLY A 66 3.82 -19.79 10.05
CA GLY A 66 3.77 -18.52 9.34
C GLY A 66 4.64 -17.48 10.02
N TRP A 67 5.14 -16.54 9.25
CA TRP A 67 5.93 -15.45 9.77
C TRP A 67 5.81 -14.21 8.88
N CYS A 68 5.98 -13.05 9.51
CA CYS A 68 5.92 -11.75 8.86
C CYS A 68 7.15 -10.94 9.24
N ASN A 69 7.66 -10.16 8.29
CA ASN A 69 8.81 -9.28 8.50
C ASN A 69 8.57 -7.91 7.88
N ALA A 70 9.11 -6.90 8.53
CA ALA A 70 9.13 -5.53 8.04
C ALA A 70 10.50 -4.88 8.29
N LYS A 71 10.88 -3.98 7.39
CA LYS A 71 11.95 -3.02 7.57
C LYS A 71 11.50 -1.67 7.05
N ASP A 72 11.71 -0.61 7.82
CA ASP A 72 11.40 0.75 7.39
C ASP A 72 12.61 1.45 6.73
N ALA A 73 12.38 2.65 6.20
CA ALA A 73 13.39 3.45 5.50
C ALA A 73 14.53 3.92 6.43
N SER A 74 14.30 3.94 7.74
CA SER A 74 15.32 4.24 8.76
C SER A 74 16.12 3.01 9.17
N GLY A 75 15.76 1.84 8.65
CA GLY A 75 16.43 0.56 8.87
C GLY A 75 15.98 -0.19 10.11
N VAL A 76 14.93 0.27 10.80
CA VAL A 76 14.33 -0.47 11.93
C VAL A 76 13.68 -1.73 11.37
N THR A 77 13.78 -2.84 12.10
CA THR A 77 13.18 -4.12 11.73
C THR A 77 12.20 -4.61 12.77
N ALA A 78 11.17 -5.33 12.33
CA ALA A 78 10.26 -6.07 13.18
C ALA A 78 9.88 -7.38 12.49
N SER A 79 9.65 -8.41 13.30
CA SER A 79 9.20 -9.70 12.82
C SER A 79 8.33 -10.40 13.85
N CYS A 80 7.49 -11.30 13.38
CA CYS A 80 6.74 -12.20 14.25
C CYS A 80 6.48 -13.54 13.57
N VAL A 81 6.17 -14.56 14.38
CA VAL A 81 5.80 -15.90 13.93
C VAL A 81 4.43 -16.30 14.47
N THR A 82 3.72 -17.17 13.76
CA THR A 82 2.43 -17.71 14.17
C THR A 82 2.27 -19.16 13.72
N THR A 83 1.52 -19.92 14.50
CA THR A 83 1.00 -21.26 14.15
C THR A 83 -0.53 -21.29 14.16
N ASP A 84 -1.17 -20.15 14.39
CA ASP A 84 -2.63 -20.02 14.41
C ASP A 84 -3.19 -20.23 13.00
N ALA A 85 -4.14 -21.15 12.86
CA ALA A 85 -4.69 -21.53 11.56
C ALA A 85 -5.39 -20.36 10.85
N GLY A 86 -6.09 -19.49 11.59
CA GLY A 86 -6.78 -18.33 11.03
C GLY A 86 -5.79 -17.27 10.52
N MET A 87 -4.75 -16.98 11.29
CA MET A 87 -3.68 -16.08 10.85
C MET A 87 -2.94 -16.63 9.62
N LEU A 88 -2.73 -17.95 9.54
CA LEU A 88 -2.13 -18.59 8.37
C LEU A 88 -3.00 -18.44 7.12
N GLU A 89 -4.32 -18.57 7.24
CA GLU A 89 -5.25 -18.29 6.14
C GLU A 89 -5.17 -16.82 5.69
N THR A 90 -5.14 -15.89 6.64
CA THR A 90 -4.95 -14.47 6.33
C THR A 90 -3.63 -14.20 5.61
N ILE A 91 -2.52 -14.79 6.06
CA ILE A 91 -1.21 -14.68 5.37
C ILE A 91 -1.31 -15.19 3.93
N ARG A 92 -2.04 -16.29 3.68
CA ARG A 92 -2.19 -16.87 2.34
C ARG A 92 -3.07 -16.05 1.40
N SER A 93 -3.89 -15.13 1.94
CA SER A 93 -4.68 -14.19 1.12
C SER A 93 -3.87 -13.00 0.59
N LEU A 94 -2.64 -12.82 1.08
CA LEU A 94 -1.76 -11.71 0.72
C LEU A 94 -1.39 -11.75 -0.77
N ASN A 95 -1.51 -10.60 -1.43
CA ASN A 95 -1.06 -10.38 -2.81
C ASN A 95 -0.22 -9.09 -2.91
N SER A 96 0.31 -8.80 -4.10
CA SER A 96 1.21 -7.66 -4.32
C SER A 96 0.61 -6.28 -4.04
N ASP A 97 -0.72 -6.18 -4.03
CA ASP A 97 -1.45 -4.92 -3.92
C ASP A 97 -2.16 -4.79 -2.57
N SER A 98 -1.78 -5.65 -1.62
CA SER A 98 -2.39 -5.68 -0.29
C SER A 98 -1.82 -4.61 0.64
N ASN A 99 -2.69 -4.06 1.49
CA ASN A 99 -2.29 -3.46 2.75
C ASN A 99 -2.14 -4.56 3.80
N LEU A 100 -1.03 -4.55 4.53
CA LEU A 100 -0.74 -5.47 5.61
C LEU A 100 -0.56 -4.71 6.90
N GLN A 101 -1.17 -5.21 7.98
CA GLN A 101 -0.97 -4.75 9.34
C GLN A 101 -0.75 -5.95 10.25
N VAL A 102 0.26 -5.86 11.11
CA VAL A 102 0.64 -6.94 12.01
C VAL A 102 0.92 -6.39 13.38
N LEU A 103 0.39 -7.06 14.40
CA LEU A 103 0.76 -6.83 15.80
C LEU A 103 1.47 -8.08 16.34
N TYR A 104 2.39 -7.86 17.26
CA TYR A 104 3.15 -8.92 17.89
C TYR A 104 3.35 -8.66 19.39
N ASP A 105 3.65 -9.72 20.14
CA ASP A 105 3.91 -9.62 21.57
C ASP A 105 5.41 -9.45 21.89
N SER A 106 5.77 -9.50 23.17
CA SER A 106 7.16 -9.38 23.61
C SER A 106 8.04 -10.59 23.32
N THR A 107 7.44 -11.71 22.93
CA THR A 107 8.14 -12.94 22.59
C THR A 107 8.33 -13.11 21.09
N GLY A 108 7.77 -12.20 20.28
CA GLY A 108 7.82 -12.26 18.82
C GLY A 108 6.74 -13.14 18.21
N LEU A 109 5.66 -13.44 18.93
CA LEU A 109 4.48 -14.12 18.37
C LEU A 109 3.52 -13.09 17.76
N CYS A 110 2.97 -13.39 16.59
CA CYS A 110 1.95 -12.55 15.99
C CYS A 110 0.66 -12.69 16.80
N THR A 111 0.09 -11.56 17.22
CA THR A 111 -1.19 -11.51 17.97
C THR A 111 -2.35 -11.06 17.08
N TYR A 112 -2.05 -10.44 15.94
CA TYR A 112 -3.01 -10.01 14.96
C TYR A 112 -2.35 -9.88 13.59
N ILE A 113 -3.04 -10.34 12.54
CA ILE A 113 -2.66 -10.14 11.15
C ILE A 113 -3.91 -9.68 10.41
N TYR A 114 -3.78 -8.56 9.71
CA TYR A 114 -4.81 -8.01 8.84
C TYR A 114 -4.25 -7.81 7.44
N VAL A 115 -4.98 -8.35 6.47
CA VAL A 115 -4.71 -8.20 5.05
C VAL A 115 -5.95 -7.65 4.39
N ALA A 116 -5.78 -6.57 3.62
CA ALA A 116 -6.85 -6.04 2.80
C ALA A 116 -6.35 -5.72 1.40
N THR A 117 -7.18 -6.04 0.41
CA THR A 117 -6.97 -5.67 -0.98
C THR A 117 -8.17 -4.86 -1.43
N GLY A 118 -7.92 -3.74 -2.10
CA GLY A 118 -8.95 -2.81 -2.53
C GLY A 118 -8.39 -1.86 -3.57
N SER A 119 -9.25 -1.33 -4.44
CA SER A 119 -8.85 -0.50 -5.58
C SER A 119 -8.15 0.80 -5.22
N HIS A 120 -8.26 1.23 -3.95
CA HIS A 120 -7.60 2.43 -3.45
C HIS A 120 -6.17 2.15 -2.97
N PHE A 121 -5.79 0.91 -2.68
CA PHE A 121 -4.41 0.61 -2.29
C PHE A 121 -3.47 0.72 -3.47
N GLU A 122 -2.31 1.33 -3.24
CA GLU A 122 -1.28 1.41 -4.27
C GLU A 122 -0.81 0.02 -4.70
N THR A 123 -0.93 -0.22 -6.01
CA THR A 123 -0.48 -1.45 -6.65
C THR A 123 1.02 -1.43 -6.89
N LYS A 124 1.61 -2.60 -7.02
CA LYS A 124 3.00 -2.71 -7.47
C LYS A 124 3.13 -2.19 -8.91
N GLY A 125 4.12 -1.33 -9.15
CA GLY A 125 4.47 -0.81 -10.47
C GLY A 125 5.14 -1.87 -11.36
N PRO A 126 5.09 -1.69 -12.70
CA PRO A 126 5.79 -2.56 -13.65
C PRO A 126 7.31 -2.52 -13.49
#